data_AF-A0A820LTS3-F1
#
_entry.id   AF-A0A820LTS3-F1
#
_cell.length_a   1.000
_cell.length_b   1.000
_cell.length_c   1.000
_cell.angle_alpha   90.00
_cell.angle_beta   90.00
_cell.angle_gamma   90.00
#
_symmetry.space_group_name_H-M   'P 1'
#
loop_
_entity.id
_entity.type
_entity.pdbx_description
1 polymer ?
#
loop_
_entity_poly.entity_id
_entity_poly.type
_entity_poly.pdbx_seq_one_letter_code
_entity_poly.pdbx_strand_id
1 'polypeptide(L)'
;MEINDQNLEALATYLRKTLSPNGDERAEAEKTLKQIERNENYSSLLLTLCERSTTPDEIRRASVITFKNFIKRNWPSLYASSSTTNPISIRDRNHIKEHIIDLMTRSPEHIQQQLSDAIT
;
A
#
# COMPACT_ATOMS: atom_id res chain seq x y z
N MET A 1 -12.68 -1.33 3.97
CA MET A 1 -13.02 -0.39 2.87
C MET A 1 -13.38 -1.20 1.65
N GLU A 2 -14.38 -0.81 0.88
CA GLU A 2 -14.67 -1.47 -0.40
C GLU A 2 -13.69 -0.98 -1.48
N ILE A 3 -13.33 -1.86 -2.41
CA ILE A 3 -12.52 -1.48 -3.57
C ILE A 3 -13.46 -0.82 -4.59
N ASN A 4 -13.49 0.51 -4.59
CA ASN A 4 -14.30 1.29 -5.52
C ASN A 4 -13.51 2.52 -5.99
N ASP A 5 -13.95 3.14 -7.08
CA ASP A 5 -13.24 4.28 -7.69
C ASP A 5 -13.12 5.48 -6.74
N GLN A 6 -14.13 5.73 -5.91
CA GLN A 6 -14.10 6.80 -4.92
C GLN A 6 -12.97 6.63 -3.89
N ASN A 7 -12.80 5.42 -3.36
CA ASN A 7 -11.74 5.12 -2.39
C ASN A 7 -10.35 5.12 -3.06
N LEU A 8 -10.26 4.68 -4.32
CA LEU A 8 -9.02 4.74 -5.10
C LEU A 8 -8.61 6.20 -5.36
N GLU A 9 -9.56 7.07 -5.72
CA GLU A 9 -9.30 8.49 -5.95
C GLU A 9 -8.92 9.23 -4.66
N ALA A 10 -9.62 8.93 -3.56
CA ALA A 10 -9.27 9.48 -2.24
C ALA A 10 -7.85 9.06 -1.83
N LEU A 11 -7.52 7.77 -1.99
CA LEU A 11 -6.19 7.25 -1.65
C LEU A 11 -5.11 7.84 -2.55
N ALA A 12 -5.36 7.97 -3.86
CA ALA A 12 -4.46 8.64 -4.79
C ALA A 12 -4.21 10.11 -4.41
N THR A 13 -5.25 10.81 -3.94
CA THR A 13 -5.13 12.19 -3.45
C THR A 13 -4.21 12.26 -2.23
N TYR A 14 -4.38 11.39 -1.24
CA TYR A 14 -3.49 11.35 -0.07
C TYR A 14 -2.06 10.98 -0.46
N LEU A 15 -1.88 9.99 -1.32
CA LEU A 15 -0.56 9.63 -1.86
C LEU A 15 0.09 10.81 -2.57
N ARG A 16 -0.66 11.59 -3.34
CA ARG A 16 -0.11 12.79 -3.99
C ARG A 16 0.35 13.83 -2.96
N LYS A 17 -0.41 14.02 -1.88
CA LYS A 17 -0.03 14.92 -0.78
C LYS A 17 1.25 14.49 -0.08
N THR A 18 1.56 13.18 -0.01
CA THR A 18 2.85 12.71 0.52
C THR A 18 4.05 13.11 -0.32
N LEU A 19 3.82 13.51 -1.58
CA LEU A 19 4.86 14.02 -2.50
C LEU A 19 4.97 15.56 -2.48
N SER A 20 4.15 16.25 -1.68
CA SER A 20 4.16 17.72 -1.60
C SER A 20 5.51 18.25 -1.08
N PRO A 21 6.03 19.36 -1.61
CA PRO A 21 7.22 20.00 -1.04
C PRO A 21 6.95 20.58 0.36
N ASN A 22 5.69 20.80 0.73
CA ASN A 22 5.30 21.28 2.04
C ASN A 22 5.42 20.17 3.10
N GLY A 23 6.23 20.40 4.14
CA GLY A 23 6.43 19.44 5.24
C GLY A 23 5.16 19.13 6.02
N ASP A 24 4.31 20.12 6.27
CA ASP A 24 3.09 19.96 7.05
C ASP A 24 2.05 19.11 6.30
N GLU A 25 1.89 19.36 5.00
CA GLU A 25 0.96 18.61 4.15
C GLU A 25 1.36 17.14 4.01
N ARG A 26 2.67 16.86 3.90
CA ARG A 26 3.19 15.49 3.90
C ARG A 26 2.90 14.78 5.22
N ALA A 27 3.21 15.43 6.34
CA ALA A 27 3.01 14.85 7.67
C ALA A 27 1.52 14.56 7.94
N GLU A 28 0.63 15.45 7.52
CA GLU A 28 -0.81 15.25 7.62
C GLU A 28 -1.27 14.07 6.75
N ALA A 29 -0.82 13.99 5.50
CA ALA A 29 -1.16 12.89 4.60
C ALA A 29 -0.67 11.53 5.14
N GLU A 30 0.56 11.45 5.63
CA GLU A 30 1.10 10.23 6.24
C GLU A 30 0.31 9.82 7.49
N LYS A 31 -0.10 10.80 8.31
CA LYS A 31 -0.94 10.55 9.50
C LYS A 31 -2.29 9.97 9.09
N THR A 32 -2.93 10.53 8.06
CA THR A 32 -4.19 10.00 7.53
C THR A 32 -4.02 8.59 6.95
N LEU A 33 -2.98 8.34 6.16
CA LEU A 33 -2.66 7.02 5.62
C LEU A 33 -2.52 5.96 6.73
N LYS A 34 -1.81 6.31 7.83
CA LYS A 34 -1.67 5.43 9.01
C LYS A 34 -2.98 5.20 9.77
N GLN A 35 -3.96 6.12 9.68
CA GLN A 35 -5.27 5.90 10.29
C GLN A 35 -6.11 4.94 9.47
N ILE A 36 -6.10 5.09 8.14
CA ILE A 36 -6.89 4.25 7.23
C ILE A 36 -6.28 2.87 6.99
N GLU A 37 -4.99 2.66 7.28
CA GLU A 37 -4.32 1.36 7.07
C GLU A 37 -4.87 0.22 7.94
N ARG A 38 -5.67 0.56 8.96
CA ARG A 38 -6.37 -0.41 9.83
C ARG A 38 -7.63 -0.99 9.17
N ASN A 39 -8.08 -0.39 8.07
CA ASN A 39 -9.26 -0.85 7.36
C ASN A 39 -8.92 -2.04 6.45
N GLU A 40 -9.82 -3.01 6.38
CA GLU A 40 -9.71 -4.12 5.42
C GLU A 40 -9.65 -3.62 3.96
N ASN A 41 -8.99 -4.38 3.10
CA ASN A 41 -8.71 -4.07 1.69
C ASN A 41 -7.81 -2.85 1.45
N TYR A 42 -7.22 -2.24 2.49
CA TYR A 42 -6.27 -1.13 2.31
C TYR A 42 -5.09 -1.57 1.42
N SER A 43 -4.56 -2.76 1.68
CA SER A 43 -3.49 -3.36 0.88
C SER A 43 -3.90 -3.57 -0.58
N SER A 44 -5.11 -4.09 -0.81
CA SER A 44 -5.68 -4.31 -2.14
C SER A 44 -5.90 -3.00 -2.91
N LEU A 45 -6.33 -1.92 -2.24
CA LEU A 45 -6.47 -0.60 -2.85
C LEU A 45 -5.11 -0.07 -3.35
N LEU A 46 -4.05 -0.22 -2.54
CA LEU A 46 -2.69 0.18 -2.94
C LEU A 46 -2.18 -0.62 -4.14
N LEU A 47 -2.39 -1.94 -4.15
CA LEU A 47 -2.02 -2.80 -5.28
C LEU A 47 -2.81 -2.44 -6.54
N THR A 48 -4.11 -2.16 -6.41
CA THR A 48 -4.97 -1.73 -7.53
C THR A 48 -4.50 -0.41 -8.13
N LEU A 49 -4.13 0.57 -7.29
CA LEU A 49 -3.57 1.85 -7.78
C LEU A 49 -2.25 1.66 -8.52
N CYS A 50 -1.43 0.70 -8.08
CA CYS A 50 -0.15 0.36 -8.70
C CYS A 50 -0.31 -0.30 -10.08
N GLU A 51 -1.30 -1.20 -10.19
CA GLU A 51 -1.59 -1.97 -11.41
C GLU A 51 -2.25 -1.13 -12.51
N ARG A 52 -3.11 -0.17 -12.14
CA ARG A 52 -3.83 0.68 -13.09
C ARG A 52 -2.85 1.51 -13.93
N SER A 53 -2.82 1.24 -15.23
CA SER A 53 -2.06 2.01 -16.22
C SER A 53 -2.54 3.46 -16.36
N THR A 54 -3.79 3.74 -15.98
CA THR A 54 -4.37 5.10 -15.96
C THR A 54 -3.87 5.95 -14.80
N THR A 55 -3.27 5.33 -13.77
CA THR A 55 -2.74 6.03 -12.60
C THR A 55 -1.39 6.68 -12.96
N PRO A 56 -1.17 7.97 -12.65
CA PRO A 56 0.13 8.61 -12.88
C PRO A 56 1.27 7.86 -12.20
N ASP A 57 2.43 7.80 -12.86
CA ASP A 57 3.57 6.99 -12.39
C ASP A 57 4.08 7.43 -11.00
N GLU A 58 3.99 8.72 -10.68
CA GLU A 58 4.28 9.25 -9.35
C GLU A 58 3.40 8.63 -8.25
N ILE A 59 2.11 8.43 -8.53
CA ILE A 59 1.14 7.83 -7.61
C ILE A 59 1.35 6.33 -7.53
N ARG A 60 1.67 5.67 -8.66
CA ARG A 60 2.02 4.24 -8.67
C ARG A 60 3.25 3.97 -7.80
N ARG A 61 4.28 4.80 -7.91
CA ARG A 61 5.49 4.74 -7.06
C ARG A 61 5.18 5.01 -5.59
N ALA A 62 4.42 6.07 -5.28
CA ALA A 62 4.01 6.37 -3.91
C ALA A 62 3.17 5.22 -3.30
N SER A 63 2.30 4.62 -4.10
CA SER A 63 1.46 3.48 -3.70
C SER A 63 2.30 2.26 -3.36
N VAL A 64 3.22 1.84 -4.23
CA VAL A 64 4.05 0.65 -3.99
C VAL A 64 5.01 0.84 -2.81
N ILE A 65 5.55 2.04 -2.62
CA ILE A 65 6.39 2.37 -1.45
C ILE A 65 5.57 2.31 -0.17
N THR A 66 4.35 2.87 -0.19
CA THR A 66 3.44 2.84 0.96
C THR A 66 3.03 1.40 1.28
N PHE A 67 2.73 0.60 0.27
CA PHE A 67 2.45 -0.83 0.39
C PHE A 67 3.62 -1.58 1.02
N LYS A 68 4.84 -1.40 0.50
CA LYS A 68 6.06 -1.99 1.07
C LYS A 68 6.21 -1.67 2.56
N ASN A 69 6.10 -0.38 2.91
CA ASN A 69 6.24 0.08 4.29
C ASN A 69 5.14 -0.48 5.20
N PHE A 70 3.93 -0.64 4.67
CA PHE A 70 2.80 -1.25 5.37
C PHE A 70 3.05 -2.74 5.64
N ILE A 71 3.50 -3.52 4.64
CA ILE A 71 3.83 -4.94 4.81
C ILE A 71 4.98 -5.10 5.81
N LYS A 72 6.07 -4.35 5.68
CA LYS A 72 7.21 -4.47 6.62
C LYS A 72 6.84 -4.16 8.07
N ARG A 73 5.90 -3.24 8.30
CA ARG A 73 5.44 -2.88 9.66
C ARG A 73 4.44 -3.88 10.24
N ASN A 74 3.57 -4.43 9.39
CA ASN A 74 2.35 -5.11 9.85
C ASN A 74 2.28 -6.60 9.46
N TRP A 75 3.23 -7.09 8.67
CA TRP A 75 3.42 -8.52 8.48
C TRP A 75 4.03 -9.10 9.75
N PRO A 76 3.46 -10.17 10.33
CA PRO A 76 3.94 -10.68 11.60
C PRO A 76 5.34 -11.21 11.41
N SER A 77 6.30 -10.54 12.04
CA SER A 77 7.58 -11.15 12.33
C SER A 77 7.33 -12.38 13.19
N LEU A 78 8.07 -13.47 12.96
CA LEU A 78 8.07 -14.70 13.75
C LEU A 78 8.27 -14.45 15.27
N TYR A 79 8.64 -13.23 15.66
CA TYR A 79 8.90 -12.79 17.03
C TYR A 79 7.87 -11.79 17.61
N ALA A 80 6.80 -11.47 16.88
CA ALA A 80 5.81 -10.50 17.35
C ALA A 80 4.95 -11.12 18.47
N SER A 81 5.32 -10.81 19.72
CA SER A 81 4.55 -10.99 20.94
C SER A 81 3.07 -10.62 20.71
N SER A 82 2.20 -11.47 21.25
CA SER A 82 0.76 -11.67 21.05
C SER A 82 -0.16 -10.46 21.28
N SER A 83 0.37 -9.25 21.39
CA SER A 83 -0.34 -8.05 21.85
C SER A 83 -0.51 -6.97 20.78
N THR A 84 0.03 -7.17 19.58
CA THR A 84 -0.10 -6.17 18.50
C THR A 84 -1.28 -6.55 17.62
N THR A 85 -2.35 -5.77 17.68
CA THR A 85 -3.53 -5.88 16.81
C THR A 85 -3.06 -5.91 15.37
N ASN A 86 -3.06 -7.09 14.73
CA ASN A 86 -2.62 -7.25 13.34
C ASN A 86 -3.58 -6.44 12.44
N PRO A 87 -3.13 -5.34 11.80
CA PRO A 87 -4.03 -4.55 10.96
C PRO A 87 -4.26 -5.21 9.60
N ILE A 88 -3.45 -6.22 9.23
CA ILE A 88 -3.69 -7.01 8.01
C ILE A 88 -4.62 -8.18 8.32
N SER A 89 -5.85 -8.09 7.81
CA SER A 89 -6.84 -9.17 7.80
C SER A 89 -6.29 -10.44 7.15
N ILE A 90 -6.74 -11.62 7.61
CA ILE A 90 -6.36 -12.92 7.01
C ILE A 90 -6.71 -12.96 5.52
N ARG A 91 -7.86 -12.36 5.16
CA ARG A 91 -8.31 -12.26 3.77
C ARG A 91 -7.33 -11.45 2.93
N ASP A 92 -6.94 -10.27 3.39
CA ASP A 92 -5.94 -9.43 2.73
C ASP A 92 -4.60 -10.15 2.57
N ARG A 93 -4.16 -10.91 3.58
CA ARG A 93 -2.91 -11.69 3.49
C ARG A 93 -2.94 -12.74 2.40
N ASN A 94 -4.03 -13.50 2.28
CA ASN A 94 -4.17 -14.51 1.24
C ASN A 94 -4.21 -13.83 -0.13
N HIS A 95 -4.99 -12.75 -0.26
CA HIS A 95 -5.06 -11.97 -1.49
C HIS A 95 -3.68 -11.45 -1.92
N ILE A 96 -2.90 -10.88 -1.00
CA ILE A 96 -1.52 -10.43 -1.27
C ILE A 96 -0.66 -11.60 -1.77
N LYS A 97 -0.67 -12.76 -1.09
CA LYS A 97 0.15 -13.93 -1.47
C LYS A 97 -0.20 -14.45 -2.85
N GLU A 98 -1.47 -14.47 -3.20
CA GLU A 98 -1.96 -14.97 -4.50
C GLU A 98 -1.61 -14.01 -5.65
N HIS A 99 -1.70 -12.69 -5.42
CA HIS A 99 -1.62 -11.71 -6.50
C HIS A 99 -0.26 -11.02 -6.65
N ILE A 100 0.57 -10.97 -5.59
CA ILE A 100 1.79 -10.15 -5.61
C ILE A 100 2.81 -10.62 -6.66
N ILE A 101 2.97 -11.93 -6.84
CA ILE A 101 3.93 -12.50 -7.80
C ILE A 101 3.48 -12.17 -9.24
N ASP A 102 2.20 -12.33 -9.53
CA ASP A 102 1.64 -11.99 -10.84
C ASP A 102 1.67 -10.48 -11.12
N LEU A 103 1.47 -9.65 -10.09
CA LEU A 103 1.65 -8.21 -10.23
C LEU A 103 3.12 -7.86 -10.53
N MET A 104 4.08 -8.54 -9.91
CA MET A 104 5.52 -8.33 -10.15
C MET A 104 5.94 -8.64 -11.58
N THR A 105 5.39 -9.69 -12.21
CA THR A 105 5.74 -10.06 -13.59
C THR A 105 5.15 -9.11 -14.63
N ARG A 106 4.02 -8.46 -14.31
CA ARG A 106 3.34 -7.51 -15.21
C ARG A 106 3.75 -6.05 -14.99
N SER A 107 4.48 -5.77 -13.91
CA SER A 107 4.89 -4.40 -13.53
C SER A 107 6.22 -3.97 -14.17
N PRO A 108 6.43 -2.66 -14.39
CA PRO A 108 7.74 -2.12 -14.75
C PRO A 108 8.82 -2.42 -13.71
N GLU A 109 10.08 -2.45 -14.12
CA GLU A 109 11.24 -2.84 -13.29
C GLU A 109 11.29 -2.10 -11.94
N HIS A 110 11.09 -0.79 -11.94
CA HIS A 110 11.15 0.00 -10.71
C HIS A 110 10.04 -0.35 -9.70
N ILE A 111 8.85 -0.75 -10.17
CA ILE A 111 7.75 -1.21 -9.30
C ILE A 111 8.04 -2.63 -8.83
N GLN A 112 8.50 -3.48 -9.73
CA GLN A 112 8.87 -4.86 -9.43
C GLN A 112 9.92 -4.91 -8.30
N GLN A 113 10.95 -4.06 -8.33
CA GLN A 113 11.94 -3.94 -7.26
C GLN A 113 11.31 -3.57 -5.91
N GLN A 114 10.37 -2.61 -5.88
CA GLN A 114 9.69 -2.23 -4.63
C GLN A 114 8.78 -3.34 -4.09
N LEU A 115 8.14 -4.12 -4.97
CA LEU A 115 7.34 -5.29 -4.59
C LEU A 115 8.22 -6.44 -4.08
N SER A 116 9.35 -6.72 -4.73
CA SER A 116 10.36 -7.69 -4.25
C SER A 116 10.85 -7.35 -2.85
N ASP A 117 11.17 -6.08 -2.61
CA ASP A 117 11.60 -5.59 -1.31
C ASP A 117 10.51 -5.70 -0.24
N ALA A 118 9.22 -5.74 -0.62
CA ALA A 118 8.11 -5.86 0.32
C ALA A 118 7.92 -7.30 0.83
N ILE A 119 8.28 -8.29 0.02
CA ILE A 119 8.14 -9.72 0.34
C ILE A 119 9.41 -10.35 0.91
N THR A 120 10.54 -9.65 0.83
CA THR A 120 11.85 -10.05 1.37
C THR A 120 12.10 -9.41 2.72
#